data_AF-R9WIL6-F1
#
_entry.id   AF-R9WIL6-F1
#
_cell.length_a   1.000
_cell.length_b   1.000
_cell.length_c   1.000
_cell.angle_alpha   90.00
_cell.angle_beta   90.00
_cell.angle_gamma   90.00
#
_symmetry.space_group_name_H-M   'P 1'
#
loop_
_entity.id
_entity.type
_entity.pdbx_description
1 polymer ?
#
loop_
_entity_poly.entity_id
_entity_poly.type
_entity_poly.pdbx_seq_one_letter_code
_entity_poly.pdbx_strand_id
1 'polypeptide(L)' 'MTYKHLTTRELTLIADFWYQGTKAYRAAKLLQRSQETIYRVYRFLNDGKTIDQYLQTYQRHKRRCGRKQTQLPNY' A
#
# COMPACT_ATOMS: atom_id res chain seq x y z
N MET A 1 6.53 5.59 15.39
CA MET A 1 5.80 5.80 14.11
C MET A 1 4.74 4.72 13.95
N THR A 2 3.47 5.06 14.12
CA THR A 2 2.37 4.09 13.96
C THR A 2 2.09 3.92 12.47
N TYR A 3 2.30 2.71 11.94
CA TYR A 3 2.10 2.42 10.53
C TYR A 3 0.59 2.40 10.23
N LYS A 4 0.06 3.52 9.73
CA LYS A 4 -1.35 3.63 9.37
C LYS A 4 -1.55 2.99 8.00
N HIS A 5 -2.18 1.82 7.97
CA HIS A 5 -2.47 1.10 6.74
C HIS A 5 -3.30 1.96 5.78
N LEU A 6 -3.06 1.83 4.48
CA LEU A 6 -3.94 2.40 3.48
C LEU A 6 -5.21 1.57 3.46
N THR A 7 -6.34 2.23 3.63
CA THR A 7 -7.63 1.59 3.43
C THR A 7 -7.87 1.37 1.94
N THR A 8 -8.69 0.38 1.59
CA THR A 8 -9.04 0.09 0.19
C THR A 8 -9.62 1.32 -0.51
N ARG A 9 -10.42 2.13 0.21
CA ARG A 9 -11.00 3.37 -0.30
C ARG A 9 -9.94 4.42 -0.65
N GLU A 10 -8.92 4.59 0.20
CA GLU A 10 -7.79 5.48 -0.10
C GLU A 10 -7.01 4.99 -1.32
N LEU A 11 -6.79 3.69 -1.45
CA LEU A 11 -6.14 3.09 -2.63
C LEU A 11 -6.93 3.36 -3.93
N THR A 12 -8.25 3.20 -3.91
CA THR A 12 -9.10 3.51 -5.07
C THR A 12 -9.03 4.99 -5.46
N LEU A 13 -9.07 5.90 -4.48
CA LEU A 13 -8.91 7.33 -4.71
C LEU A 13 -7.55 7.68 -5.31
N ILE A 14 -6.48 7.04 -4.83
CA ILE A 14 -5.13 7.24 -5.38
C ILE A 14 -5.06 6.79 -6.85
N ALA A 15 -5.74 5.69 -7.18
CA ALA A 15 -5.79 5.19 -8.55
C ALA A 15 -6.58 6.11 -9.49
N ASP A 16 -7.70 6.65 -9.01
CA ASP A 16 -8.49 7.64 -9.73
C ASP A 16 -7.70 8.94 -9.98
N PHE A 17 -6.99 9.44 -8.97
CA PHE A 17 -6.08 10.59 -9.13
C PHE A 17 -4.96 10.32 -10.14
N TRP A 18 -4.43 9.10 -10.17
CA TRP A 18 -3.42 8.71 -11.17
C TRP A 18 -4.01 8.68 -12.58
N TYR A 19 -5.20 8.12 -12.76
CA TYR A 19 -5.92 8.10 -14.04
C TYR A 19 -6.24 9.52 -14.54
N GLN A 20 -6.57 10.44 -13.64
CA GLN A 20 -6.78 11.86 -13.95
C GLN A 20 -5.48 12.64 -14.22
N GLY A 21 -4.30 12.04 -14.09
CA GLY A 21 -3.01 12.71 -14.28
C GLY A 21 -2.63 13.66 -13.14
N THR A 22 -3.26 13.55 -11.97
CA THR A 22 -2.94 14.37 -10.81
C THR A 22 -1.57 13.98 -10.25
N LYS A 23 -0.72 14.97 -9.97
CA LYS A 23 0.62 14.72 -9.40
C LYS A 23 0.53 14.12 -7.99
N ALA A 24 1.36 13.10 -7.71
CA ALA A 24 1.39 12.35 -6.45
C ALA A 24 1.47 13.23 -5.19
N TYR A 25 2.24 14.33 -5.23
CA TYR A 25 2.36 15.23 -4.07
C TYR A 25 1.04 15.97 -3.74
N ARG A 26 0.19 16.23 -4.74
CA ARG A 26 -1.13 16.85 -4.53
C ARG A 26 -2.09 15.84 -3.92
N ALA A 27 -2.14 14.63 -4.47
CA ALA A 27 -2.91 13.52 -3.89
C ALA A 27 -2.50 13.25 -2.44
N ALA A 28 -1.20 13.28 -2.13
CA ALA A 28 -0.69 13.10 -0.77
C ALA A 28 -1.22 14.17 0.21
N LYS A 29 -1.24 15.44 -0.21
CA LYS A 29 -1.80 16.53 0.60
C LYS A 29 -3.30 16.35 0.81
N LEU A 30 -4.05 15.97 -0.22
CA LEU A 30 -5.50 15.75 -0.14
C LEU A 30 -5.86 14.59 0.80
N LEU A 31 -5.10 13.50 0.73
CA LEU A 31 -5.30 12.31 1.57
C LEU A 31 -4.69 12.46 2.98
N GLN A 32 -4.00 13.57 3.26
CA GLN A 32 -3.22 13.78 4.50
C GLN A 32 -2.29 12.59 4.80
N ARG A 33 -1.67 12.04 3.75
CA ARG A 33 -0.76 10.90 3.82
C ARG A 33 0.66 11.32 3.47
N SER A 34 1.62 10.51 3.91
CA SER A 34 3.01 10.68 3.49
C SER A 34 3.12 10.59 1.98
N GLN A 35 3.83 11.56 1.40
CA GLN A 35 4.12 11.60 -0.03
C GLN A 35 4.76 10.30 -0.51
N GLU A 36 5.69 9.74 0.27
CA GLU A 36 6.39 8.52 -0.09
C GLU A 36 5.43 7.33 -0.27
N THR A 37 4.37 7.28 0.55
CA THR A 37 3.39 6.20 0.43
C THR A 37 2.60 6.29 -0.87
N ILE A 38 2.22 7.51 -1.26
CA ILE A 38 1.53 7.76 -2.53
C ILE A 38 2.47 7.49 -3.72
N TYR A 39 3.73 7.91 -3.62
CA TYR A 39 4.74 7.65 -4.64
C TYR A 39 4.97 6.16 -4.86
N ARG A 40 4.97 5.33 -3.81
CA ARG A 40 5.07 3.87 -3.95
C ARG A 40 3.91 3.29 -4.75
N VAL A 41 2.68 3.76 -4.52
CA VAL A 41 1.49 3.33 -5.28
C VAL A 41 1.58 3.81 -6.72
N TYR A 42 1.92 5.08 -6.96
CA TYR A 42 2.08 5.65 -8.30
C TYR A 42 3.15 4.92 -9.11
N ARG A 43 4.30 4.60 -8.50
CA ARG A 43 5.36 3.81 -9.14
C ARG A 43 4.86 2.43 -9.52
N PHE A 44 4.04 1.81 -8.68
CA PHE A 44 3.44 0.50 -8.96
C PHE A 44 2.46 0.57 -10.15
N LEU A 45 1.63 1.63 -10.22
CA LEU A 45 0.72 1.85 -11.34
C LEU A 45 1.47 2.18 -12.64
N ASN A 46 2.55 2.94 -12.56
CA ASN A 46 3.40 3.28 -13.70
C ASN A 46 4.13 2.06 -14.29
N ASP A 47 4.32 1.01 -13.49
CA ASP A 47 4.85 -0.30 -13.92
C ASP A 47 3.81 -1.13 -14.69
N GLY A 48 2.59 -0.61 -14.89
CA GLY A 48 1.48 -1.30 -15.54
C GLY A 48 0.73 -2.28 -14.63
N LYS A 49 1.03 -2.29 -13.33
CA LYS A 49 0.39 -3.18 -12.35
C LYS A 49 -0.90 -2.58 -11.82
N THR A 50 -1.89 -3.43 -11.55
CA THR A 50 -3.19 -2.99 -11.03
C THR A 50 -3.20 -2.85 -9.51
N ILE A 51 -4.15 -2.08 -8.99
CA ILE A 51 -4.37 -1.91 -7.54
C ILE A 51 -4.71 -3.25 -6.86
N ASP A 52 -5.39 -4.17 -7.55
CA ASP A 52 -5.64 -5.51 -7.02
C ASP A 52 -4.32 -6.27 -6.76
N GLN A 53 -3.38 -6.21 -7.70
CA GLN A 53 -2.05 -6.79 -7.51
C GLN A 53 -1.28 -6.13 -6.36
N TYR A 54 -1.45 -4.82 -6.16
CA TYR A 54 -0.89 -4.12 -5.00
C TYR A 54 -1.49 -4.64 -3.69
N LEU A 55 -2.81 -4.87 -3.63
CA LEU A 55 -3.47 -5.44 -2.46
C LEU A 55 -3.02 -6.89 -2.19
N GLN A 56 -2.91 -7.71 -3.23
CA GLN A 56 -2.44 -9.09 -3.09
C GLN A 56 -1.00 -9.16 -2.58
N THR A 57 -0.10 -8.35 -3.16
CA THR A 57 1.29 -8.27 -2.69
C THR A 57 1.36 -7.77 -1.25
N TYR A 58 0.57 -6.76 -0.90
CA TYR A 58 0.46 -6.26 0.46
C TYR A 58 -0.02 -7.35 1.46
N GLN A 59 -1.08 -8.09 1.13
CA GLN A 59 -1.57 -9.20 1.96
C GLN A 59 -0.52 -10.32 2.09
N ARG A 60 0.19 -10.65 1.01
CA ARG A 60 1.27 -11.64 1.01
C ARG A 60 2.43 -11.20 1.90
N HIS A 61 2.81 -9.93 1.86
CA HIS A 61 3.85 -9.38 2.72
C HIS A 61 3.39 -9.40 4.18
N LYS A 62 2.14 -9.02 4.45
CA LYS A 62 1.56 -9.09 5.79
C LYS A 62 1.55 -10.51 6.35
N ARG A 63 1.26 -11.53 5.53
CA ARG A 63 1.38 -12.94 5.94
C ARG A 63 2.79 -13.37 6.31
N ARG A 64 3.82 -12.75 5.71
CA ARG A 64 5.23 -12.98 6.03
C ARG A 64 5.72 -12.14 7.22
N CYS A 65 5.00 -11.06 7.54
CA CYS A 65 5.26 -10.21 8.70
C CYS A 65 4.55 -10.78 9.92
N GLY A 66 5.32 -11.22 10.91
CA GLY A 66 4.79 -11.74 12.16
C GLY A 66 5.77 -12.71 12.80
N ARG A 67 5.57 -12.97 14.09
CA ARG A 67 6.33 -14.00 14.79
C ARG A 67 5.95 -15.36 14.21
N LYS A 68 6.91 -16.13 13.69
CA LYS A 68 6.69 -17.52 13.29
C LYS A 68 6.22 -18.29 14.53
N GLN A 69 5.21 -19.15 14.38
CA GLN A 69 4.75 -20.03 15.46
C GLN A 69 5.97 -20.79 16.00
N THR A 70 6.30 -20.54 17.27
CA THR A 70 7.34 -21.26 17.97
C THR A 70 6.70 -22.54 18.48
N GLN A 71 7.10 -23.70 17.96
CA GLN A 71 6.69 -24.98 18.54
C GLN A 71 7.56 -25.21 19.78
N LEU A 72 6.90 -25.48 20.92
CA LEU A 72 7.59 -25.91 22.13
C LEU A 72 8.13 -27.33 21.88
N PRO A 73 9.44 -27.58 22.03
CA PRO A 73 9.96 -28.94 21.94
C PRO A 73 9.38 -29.77 23.09
N ASN A 74 8.82 -30.93 22.75
CA ASN A 74 8.42 -31.92 23.74
C ASN A 74 9.70 -32.56 24.30
N TYR A 75 9.95 -32.38 25.59
CA TYR A 75 10.91 -33.15 26.38
C TYR A 75 10.20 -34.29 27.09
#